data_AF-A0A8T4DCD6-F1
#
_entry.id   AF-A0A8T4DCD6-F1
#
_cell.length_a   1.000
_cell.length_b   1.000
_cell.length_c   1.000
_cell.angle_alpha   90.00
_cell.angle_beta   90.00
_cell.angle_gamma   90.00
#
_symmetry.space_group_name_H-M   'P 1'
#
loop_
_entity.id
_entity.type
_entity.pdbx_description
1 polymer ?
#
loop_
_entity_poly.entity_id
_entity_poly.type
_entity_poly.pdbx_seq_one_letter_code
_entity_poly.pdbx_strand_id
1 'polypeptide(L)' 'MAKTIVAVYKDGVFKPLQKIDFPEHKHVHLVVIPEEDADLLESQRKELSDIIGIGESGVRDVSRRHDHYLYEG' A
#
# COMPACT_ATOMS: atom_id res chain seq x y z
N MET A 1 7.15 23.99 13.06
CA MET A 1 7.18 22.61 12.51
C MET A 1 6.14 22.51 11.42
N ALA A 2 6.47 21.87 10.29
CA ALA A 2 5.50 21.60 9.24
C ALA A 2 4.46 20.59 9.75
N LYS A 3 3.18 20.80 9.41
CA LYS A 3 2.09 19.88 9.73
C LYS A 3 1.33 19.58 8.45
N THR A 4 1.06 18.30 8.21
CA THR A 4 0.21 17.86 7.10
C THR A 4 -1.25 17.89 7.56
N ILE A 5 -2.10 18.54 6.77
CA ILE A 5 -3.55 18.62 7.00
C ILE A 5 -4.21 17.75 5.96
N VAL A 6 -4.96 16.73 6.40
CA VAL A 6 -5.75 15.89 5.49
C VAL A 6 -7.07 16.59 5.19
N ALA A 7 -7.40 16.72 3.91
CA ALA A 7 -8.57 17.44 3.43
C ALA A 7 -9.19 16.74 2.22
N VAL A 8 -10.49 16.95 2.02
CA VAL A 8 -11.23 16.53 0.83
C VAL A 8 -11.44 17.74 -0.06
N TYR A 9 -11.12 17.60 -1.35
CA TYR A 9 -11.45 18.60 -2.35
C TYR A 9 -12.91 18.43 -2.78
N LYS A 10 -13.76 19.42 -2.50
CA LYS A 10 -15.17 19.40 -2.89
C LYS A 10 -15.66 20.80 -3.25
N ASP A 11 -16.30 20.92 -4.40
CA ASP A 11 -16.89 22.17 -4.92
C ASP A 11 -15.87 23.32 -5.02
N GLY A 12 -14.64 23.02 -5.43
CA GLY A 12 -13.58 24.04 -5.54
C GLY A 12 -12.86 24.38 -4.23
N VAL A 13 -13.25 23.78 -3.10
CA VAL A 13 -12.73 24.10 -1.76
C VAL A 13 -12.09 22.87 -1.11
N PHE A 14 -10.89 23.04 -0.55
CA PHE A 14 -10.25 22.03 0.30
C PHE A 14 -10.84 22.08 1.71
N LYS A 15 -11.63 21.07 2.07
CA LYS A 15 -12.29 20.95 3.38
C LYS A 15 -11.49 20.01 4.26
N PRO A 16 -10.91 20.47 5.38
CA PRO A 16 -10.14 19.59 6.24
C PRO A 16 -11.04 18.54 6.90
N LEU A 17 -10.53 17.31 7.05
CA LEU A 17 -11.26 16.22 7.70
C LEU A 17 -11.44 16.45 9.21
N GLN A 18 -10.53 17.21 9.81
CA GLN A 18 -10.56 17.56 11.23
C GLN A 18 -10.55 19.07 11.39
N LYS A 19 -11.22 19.57 12.42
CA LYS A 19 -11.20 21.00 12.74
C LYS A 19 -9.76 21.40 13.09
N ILE A 20 -9.26 22.41 12.39
CA ILE A 20 -7.93 22.99 12.61
C ILE A 20 -8.11 24.38 13.18
N ASP A 21 -7.32 24.67 14.22
CA ASP A 21 -7.15 26.02 14.72
C ASP A 21 -6.00 26.66 13.93
N PHE A 22 -6.35 27.33 12.82
CA PHE A 22 -5.40 27.98 11.94
C PHE A 22 -5.81 29.44 11.73
N PRO A 23 -4.90 30.41 11.89
CA PRO A 23 -5.25 31.82 11.77
C PRO A 23 -5.71 32.16 10.35
N GLU A 24 -6.77 32.95 10.24
CA GLU A 24 -7.24 33.47 8.96
C GLU A 24 -6.16 34.30 8.24
N HIS A 25 -6.29 34.40 6.90
CA HIS A 25 -5.42 35.18 6.03
C HIS A 25 -3.93 34.76 6.04
N LYS A 26 -3.65 33.50 6.40
CA LYS A 26 -2.31 32.94 6.28
C LYS A 26 -2.12 32.24 4.94
N HIS A 27 -1.04 32.61 4.25
CA HIS A 27 -0.60 31.94 3.04
C HIS A 27 -0.07 30.54 3.40
N VAL A 28 -0.57 29.52 2.68
CA VAL A 28 -0.15 28.13 2.83
C VAL A 28 0.25 27.57 1.47
N HIS A 29 1.18 26.63 1.47
CA HIS A 29 1.52 25.86 0.27
C HIS A 29 0.72 24.56 0.30
N LEU A 30 0.02 24.25 -0.78
CA LEU A 30 -0.63 22.96 -0.96
C LEU A 30 0.29 22.00 -1.70
N VAL A 31 0.39 20.78 -1.17
CA VAL A 31 1.00 19.64 -1.85
C VAL A 31 -0.10 18.61 -2.01
N VAL A 32 -0.44 18.28 -3.25
CA VAL A 32 -1.41 17.23 -3.56
C VAL A 32 -0.62 15.94 -3.72
N ILE A 33 -0.86 15.01 -2.80
CA ILE A 33 -0.31 13.65 -2.88
C ILE A 33 -1.47 12.79 -3.38
N PRO A 34 -1.40 12.23 -4.60
CA PRO A 34 -2.40 11.27 -5.05
C PRO A 34 -2.39 10.09 -4.07
N GLU A 35 -3.56 9.70 -3.57
CA GLU A 35 -3.67 8.39 -2.92
C GLU A 35 -3.37 7.33 -3.99
N GLU A 36 -2.53 6.34 -3.66
CA GLU A 36 -2.37 5.18 -4.52
C GLU A 36 -3.75 4.58 -4.74
N ASP A 37 -4.14 4.39 -6.01
CA ASP A 37 -5.42 3.79 -6.37
C ASP A 37 -5.59 2.51 -5.55
N ALA A 38 -6.63 2.44 -4.72
CA ALA A 38 -6.93 1.26 -3.93
C ALA A 38 -7.01 0.00 -4.82
N ASP A 39 -7.47 0.19 -6.07
CA ASP A 39 -7.50 -0.83 -7.11
C ASP A 39 -6.10 -1.30 -7.55
N LEU A 40 -5.10 -0.40 -7.59
CA LEU A 40 -3.71 -0.74 -7.87
C LEU A 40 -3.10 -1.57 -6.72
N LEU A 41 -3.36 -1.17 -5.47
CA LEU A 41 -2.88 -1.89 -4.29
C LEU A 41 -3.49 -3.30 -4.19
N GLU A 42 -4.79 -3.44 -4.46
CA GLU A 42 -5.46 -4.74 -4.52
C GLU A 42 -4.94 -5.60 -5.69
N SER A 43 -4.69 -4.99 -6.86
CA SER A 43 -4.09 -5.69 -8.00
C SER A 43 -2.69 -6.23 -7.69
N GLN A 44 -1.84 -5.42 -7.06
CA GLN A 44 -0.50 -5.85 -6.64
C GLN A 44 -0.54 -6.96 -5.58
N ARG A 45 -1.47 -6.86 -4.61
CA ARG A 45 -1.67 -7.92 -3.61
C ARG A 45 -2.10 -9.23 -4.25
N LYS A 46 -2.99 -9.17 -5.24
CA LYS A 46 -3.46 -10.35 -5.97
C LYS A 46 -2.32 -11.02 -6.73
N GLU A 47 -1.55 -10.26 -7.51
CA GLU A 47 -0.41 -10.83 -8.24
C GLU A 47 0.65 -11.44 -7.32
N LEU A 48 0.97 -10.77 -6.20
CA LEU A 48 1.89 -11.33 -5.21
C LEU A 48 1.35 -12.60 -4.55
N SER A 49 0.03 -12.68 -4.33
CA SER A 49 -0.62 -13.88 -3.78
C SER A 49 -0.57 -15.05 -4.78
N ASP A 50 -0.77 -14.78 -6.07
CA ASP A 50 -0.64 -15.77 -7.13
C ASP A 50 0.80 -16.32 -7.23
N ILE A 51 1.81 -15.47 -7.00
CA ILE A 51 3.22 -15.90 -6.94
C ILE A 51 3.52 -16.75 -5.70
N ILE A 52 2.96 -16.40 -4.54
CA ILE A 52 3.16 -17.16 -3.29
C ILE A 52 2.61 -18.59 -3.41
N GLY A 53 1.53 -18.79 -4.17
CA GLY A 53 0.96 -20.12 -4.46
C GLY A 53 1.87 -21.05 -5.29
N ILE A 54 2.85 -20.50 -6.02
CA ILE A 54 3.79 -21.29 -6.85
C ILE A 54 4.68 -22.21 -5.99
N GLY A 55 4.83 -21.89 -4.69
CA GLY A 55 5.59 -22.68 -3.72
C GLY A 55 4.76 -23.56 -2.80
N GLU A 56 3.43 -23.59 -2.94
CA GLU A 56 2.54 -24.32 -2.02
C GLU A 56 2.49 -25.82 -2.33
N SER A 57 3.66 -26.47 -2.36
CA SER A 57 3.73 -27.91 -2.16
C SER A 57 3.75 -28.12 -0.65
N GLY A 58 2.91 -29.02 -0.10
CA GLY A 58 2.91 -29.36 1.34
C GLY A 58 4.26 -29.88 1.87
N VAL A 59 5.25 -29.98 1.00
CA VAL A 59 6.62 -30.39 1.25
C VAL A 59 7.47 -29.15 1.51
N ARG A 60 7.80 -28.92 2.79
CA ARG A 60 8.54 -27.74 3.26
C ARG A 60 10.05 -27.92 3.29
N ASP A 61 10.54 -29.13 3.02
CA ASP A 61 11.95 -29.53 3.15
C ASP A 61 12.62 -29.85 1.80
N VAL A 62 11.98 -29.52 0.68
CA VAL A 62 12.54 -29.69 -0.68
C VAL A 62 13.94 -29.09 -0.84
N SER A 63 14.21 -27.89 -0.30
CA SER A 63 15.56 -27.29 -0.37
C SER A 63 16.59 -28.02 0.48
N ARG A 64 16.17 -28.71 1.56
CA ARG A 64 17.06 -29.39 2.51
C ARG A 64 17.30 -30.85 2.16
N ARG A 65 16.35 -31.50 1.51
CA ARG A 65 16.39 -32.91 1.12
C ARG A 65 16.25 -33.08 -0.39
N HIS A 66 16.81 -32.14 -1.15
CA HIS A 66 16.73 -32.15 -2.61
C HIS A 66 17.20 -33.49 -3.20
N ASP A 67 18.25 -34.09 -2.63
CA ASP A 67 18.76 -35.40 -3.08
C ASP A 67 17.73 -36.52 -2.99
N HIS A 68 16.95 -36.55 -1.91
CA HIS A 68 15.90 -37.54 -1.70
C HIS A 68 14.79 -37.44 -2.76
N TYR A 69 14.43 -36.21 -3.15
CA TYR A 69 13.39 -35.97 -4.15
C TYR A 69 13.89 -36.12 -5.59
N LEU A 70 15.19 -35.95 -5.85
CA LEU A 70 15.75 -36.00 -7.20
C LEU A 70 16.32 -37.37 -7.58
N TYR A 71 16.79 -38.15 -6.60
CA TYR A 71 17.59 -39.35 -6.89
C TYR A 71 17.10 -40.63 -6.19
N GLU A 72 16.21 -40.55 -5.20
CA GLU A 72 15.86 -41.71 -4.34
C GLU A 72 14.38 -42.13 -4.38
N GLY A 73 13.67 -41.84 -5.49
CA GLY A 73 12.24 -42.15 -5.66
C GLY A 73 11.83 -43.58 -5.37
#